data_AF-A0A8H6SUR2-F1
#
_entry.id   AF-A0A8H6SUR2-F1
#
_cell.length_a   1.000
_cell.length_b   1.000
_cell.length_c   1.000
_cell.angle_alpha   90.00
_cell.angle_beta   90.00
_cell.angle_gamma   90.00
#
_symmetry.space_group_name_H-M   'P 1'
#
loop_
_entity.id
_entity.type
_entity.pdbx_description
1 polymer ?
#
loop_
_entity_poly.entity_id
_entity_poly.type
_entity_poly.pdbx_seq_one_letter_code
_entity_poly.pdbx_strand_id
1 'polypeptide(L)'
;MCGFARPLAVPPRVGKEATRPNGDAFKLTGKYIGQRLQLIPVTHDESTFYKNDRRKVGWINTLVKPTPEAKGEGDSIMVSDFLVAHWGRLRLDDWEARLFFRAGKNRDGYFTNDELLAHVDNAIDIFESKTHKFATGLFLFDNAPSHQKRAADALSARKMPKGPHATWTNTANGPKMCPGRMADGSVQQLYWPAGHPTMPGWFKGMEQILRERGLYRNGMNAQCPGFKYANRAARFISAYSGGLNGEELAYVQRRYKGHRMLPQFMIDQVKASIAHIK
;
A
#
# COMPACT_ATOMS: atom_id res chain seq x y z
N MET A 1 17.25 34.91 25.22
CA MET A 1 18.00 33.87 24.52
C MET A 1 17.64 32.51 25.11
N CYS A 2 16.83 31.73 24.41
CA CYS A 2 16.88 30.27 24.36
C CYS A 2 15.91 29.86 23.24
N GLY A 3 16.43 29.77 22.02
CA GLY A 3 15.66 29.46 20.83
C GLY A 3 15.34 27.98 20.78
N PHE A 4 14.05 27.64 20.75
CA PHE A 4 13.60 26.31 20.37
C PHE A 4 13.84 26.12 18.87
N ALA A 5 14.98 25.52 18.54
CA ALA A 5 15.22 25.00 17.20
C ALA A 5 14.21 23.86 16.94
N ARG A 6 13.37 24.05 15.92
CA ARG A 6 12.51 23.00 15.36
C ARG A 6 13.37 21.78 15.04
N PRO A 7 12.94 20.54 15.31
CA PRO A 7 13.59 19.39 14.71
C PRO A 7 13.40 19.53 13.19
N LEU A 8 14.53 19.54 12.50
CA LEU A 8 14.64 19.51 11.06
C LEU A 8 13.72 18.42 10.52
N ALA A 9 12.94 18.76 9.48
CA ALA A 9 12.26 17.78 8.66
C ALA A 9 13.31 16.74 8.23
N VAL A 10 13.19 15.51 8.73
CA VAL A 10 13.98 14.39 8.24
C VAL A 10 13.57 14.27 6.76
N PRO A 11 14.50 14.43 5.80
CA PRO A 11 14.15 14.27 4.40
C PRO A 11 13.58 12.86 4.24
N PRO A 12 12.48 12.68 3.48
CA PRO A 12 11.98 11.34 3.19
C PRO A 12 13.16 10.53 2.66
N ARG A 13 13.41 9.34 3.24
CA ARG A 13 14.40 8.41 2.68
C ARG A 13 14.01 8.27 1.22
N VAL A 14 14.87 8.74 0.31
CA VAL A 14 14.81 8.34 -1.10
C VAL A 14 14.74 6.84 -1.02
N GLY A 15 13.60 6.27 -1.42
CA GLY A 15 13.32 4.86 -1.26
C GLY A 15 14.49 4.11 -1.84
N LYS A 16 15.38 3.60 -0.97
CA LYS A 16 16.33 2.61 -1.39
C LYS A 16 15.43 1.41 -1.61
N GLU A 17 15.11 1.13 -2.87
CA GLU A 17 14.84 -0.25 -3.24
C GLU A 17 15.89 -1.09 -2.52
N ALA A 18 15.44 -2.04 -1.71
CA ALA A 18 16.33 -3.00 -1.09
C ALA A 18 16.84 -3.94 -2.19
N THR A 19 17.70 -3.41 -3.05
CA THR A 19 18.45 -4.12 -4.05
C THR A 19 19.90 -3.68 -3.92
N ARG A 20 20.78 -4.65 -3.65
CA ARG A 20 22.18 -4.49 -4.06
C ARG A 20 22.18 -4.29 -5.59
N PRO A 21 23.18 -3.61 -6.17
CA PRO A 21 23.26 -3.33 -7.61
C PRO A 21 23.09 -4.55 -8.54
N ASN A 22 23.21 -5.78 -8.01
CA ASN A 22 23.19 -7.02 -8.79
C ASN A 22 22.09 -8.05 -8.38
N GLY A 23 21.10 -7.68 -7.56
CA GLY A 23 19.98 -8.59 -7.26
C GLY A 23 20.29 -9.79 -6.32
N ASP A 24 21.49 -9.88 -5.78
CA ASP A 24 21.86 -10.97 -4.86
C ASP A 24 21.38 -10.72 -3.42
N ALA A 25 20.76 -11.75 -2.83
CA ALA A 25 20.43 -11.82 -1.41
C ALA A 25 21.68 -11.59 -0.53
N PHE A 26 21.49 -11.16 0.72
CA PHE A 26 22.56 -10.99 1.68
C PHE A 26 23.30 -12.34 1.86
N LYS A 27 24.48 -12.49 1.25
CA LYS A 27 25.29 -13.71 1.34
C LYS A 27 25.81 -13.83 2.76
N LEU A 28 25.23 -14.74 3.54
CA LEU A 28 25.76 -15.14 4.84
C LEU A 28 27.20 -15.64 4.64
N THR A 29 28.13 -15.23 5.51
CA THR A 29 29.56 -15.59 5.41
C THR A 29 29.96 -16.58 6.51
N GLY A 30 31.04 -17.32 6.27
CA GLY A 30 31.56 -18.30 7.23
C GLY A 30 30.56 -19.44 7.52
N LYS A 31 30.39 -19.81 8.80
CA LYS A 31 29.53 -20.93 9.23
C LYS A 31 28.03 -20.76 8.93
N TYR A 32 27.62 -19.58 8.47
CA TYR A 32 26.23 -19.21 8.22
C TYR A 32 25.83 -19.35 6.75
N ILE A 33 26.77 -19.66 5.84
CA ILE A 33 26.48 -19.91 4.42
C ILE A 33 25.40 -20.99 4.29
N GLY A 34 24.30 -20.68 3.60
CA GLY A 34 23.20 -21.62 3.33
C GLY A 34 22.16 -21.78 4.46
N GLN A 35 22.32 -21.11 5.60
CA GLN A 35 21.32 -21.16 6.67
C GLN A 35 20.12 -20.25 6.37
N ARG A 36 18.90 -20.70 6.71
CA ARG A 36 17.72 -19.85 6.68
C ARG A 36 17.76 -18.92 7.89
N LEU A 37 17.73 -17.60 7.65
CA LEU A 37 17.52 -16.61 8.70
C LEU A 37 16.20 -16.92 9.42
N GLN A 38 16.17 -16.76 10.74
CA GLN A 38 14.96 -16.92 11.52
C GLN A 38 13.90 -15.92 11.04
N LEU A 39 12.71 -16.40 10.70
CA LEU A 39 11.57 -15.54 10.36
C LEU A 39 10.82 -15.18 11.64
N ILE A 40 10.68 -13.89 11.93
CA ILE A 40 10.04 -13.38 13.15
C ILE A 40 8.79 -12.58 12.75
N PRO A 41 7.58 -13.04 13.10
CA PRO A 41 6.36 -12.27 12.91
C PRO A 41 6.34 -11.05 13.82
N VAL A 42 6.09 -9.88 13.23
CA VAL A 42 5.91 -8.60 13.91
C VAL A 42 4.50 -8.12 13.58
N THR A 43 3.60 -8.10 14.54
CA THR A 43 2.21 -7.66 14.36
C THR A 43 2.07 -6.19 14.70
N HIS A 44 1.25 -5.48 13.93
CA HIS A 44 0.96 -4.06 14.13
C HIS A 44 -0.55 -3.82 14.14
N ASP A 45 -0.99 -2.90 14.99
CA ASP A 45 -2.38 -2.42 15.03
C ASP A 45 -2.47 -1.04 15.70
N GLU A 46 -3.59 -0.34 15.46
CA GLU A 46 -3.93 0.94 16.07
C GLU A 46 -5.19 0.86 16.93
N SER A 47 -5.09 1.39 18.15
CA SER A 47 -6.23 1.52 19.06
C SER A 47 -6.46 2.98 19.44
N THR A 48 -7.71 3.43 19.36
CA THR A 48 -8.11 4.77 19.81
C THR A 48 -8.86 4.68 21.12
N PHE A 49 -8.40 5.43 22.11
CA PHE A 49 -9.02 5.57 23.41
C PHE A 49 -9.61 6.96 23.57
N TYR A 50 -10.73 7.07 24.27
CA TYR A 50 -11.41 8.34 24.48
C TYR A 50 -11.41 8.71 25.96
N LYS A 51 -11.32 10.01 26.25
CA LYS A 51 -11.31 10.54 27.61
C LYS A 51 -12.55 10.14 28.40
N ASN A 52 -13.70 10.10 27.75
CA ASN A 52 -14.97 9.74 28.36
C ASN A 52 -15.38 8.31 28.01
N ASP A 53 -14.42 7.42 27.69
CA ASP A 53 -14.72 6.00 27.48
C ASP A 53 -15.16 5.37 28.81
N ARG A 54 -16.43 4.96 28.86
CA ARG A 54 -17.09 4.48 30.09
C ARG A 54 -18.30 3.63 29.77
N ARG A 55 -18.74 2.86 30.77
CA ARG A 55 -20.02 2.14 30.71
C ARG A 55 -21.18 3.14 30.66
N LYS A 56 -21.86 3.21 29.52
CA LYS A 56 -23.06 4.07 29.30
C LYS A 56 -24.33 3.48 29.92
N VAL A 57 -24.31 2.19 30.28
CA VAL A 57 -25.43 1.46 30.86
C VAL A 57 -25.06 1.00 32.26
N GLY A 58 -25.93 1.30 33.22
CA GLY A 58 -25.80 0.87 34.60
C GLY A 58 -27.16 0.95 35.30
N TRP A 59 -27.28 0.26 36.42
CA TRP A 59 -28.46 0.34 37.28
C TRP A 59 -28.32 1.55 38.19
N ILE A 60 -29.27 2.48 38.11
CA ILE A 60 -29.37 3.62 39.01
C ILE A 60 -30.61 3.47 39.89
N ASN A 61 -30.50 3.86 41.16
CA ASN A 61 -31.64 3.87 42.07
C ASN A 61 -32.69 4.87 41.57
N THR A 62 -33.97 4.53 41.69
CA THR A 62 -35.11 5.34 41.19
C THR A 62 -35.18 6.75 41.81
N LEU A 63 -34.55 6.96 42.97
CA LEU A 63 -34.49 8.26 43.64
C LEU A 63 -33.33 9.14 43.13
N VAL A 64 -32.39 8.59 42.36
CA VAL A 64 -31.25 9.34 41.81
C VAL A 64 -31.67 10.01 40.51
N LYS A 65 -31.60 11.35 40.48
CA LYS A 65 -31.86 12.11 39.25
C LYS A 65 -30.66 12.00 38.30
N PRO A 66 -30.88 11.77 36.99
CA PRO A 66 -29.80 11.75 36.02
C PRO A 66 -29.14 13.12 35.93
N THR A 67 -27.82 13.16 36.07
CA THR A 67 -27.02 14.38 35.86
C THR A 67 -26.68 14.48 34.37
N PRO A 68 -27.00 15.60 33.69
CA PRO A 68 -26.60 15.80 32.30
C PRO A 68 -25.08 15.81 32.16
N GLU A 69 -24.57 15.15 31.13
CA GLU A 69 -23.14 15.07 30.86
C GLU A 69 -22.79 15.75 29.54
N ALA A 70 -21.54 16.18 29.41
CA ALA A 70 -21.04 16.73 28.16
C ALA A 70 -21.26 15.74 27.01
N LYS A 71 -21.84 16.23 25.92
CA LYS A 71 -22.13 15.42 24.75
C LYS A 71 -20.82 14.98 24.06
N GLY A 72 -20.67 13.68 23.85
CA GLY A 72 -19.55 13.09 23.09
C GLY A 72 -18.51 12.37 23.95
N GLU A 73 -17.53 11.78 23.29
CA GLU A 73 -16.53 10.89 23.93
C GLU A 73 -15.31 11.64 24.48
N GLY A 74 -15.28 12.97 24.30
CA GLY A 74 -14.18 13.82 24.74
C GLY A 74 -12.94 13.68 23.85
N ASP A 75 -11.80 14.10 24.38
CA ASP A 75 -10.52 14.01 23.67
C ASP A 75 -10.10 12.55 23.44
N SER A 76 -9.52 12.24 22.28
CA SER A 76 -9.02 10.90 21.99
C SER A 76 -7.50 10.79 22.00
N ILE A 77 -6.98 9.60 22.20
CA ILE A 77 -5.58 9.26 21.98
C ILE A 77 -5.53 7.97 21.17
N MET A 78 -4.89 8.04 20.02
CA MET A 78 -4.57 6.86 19.24
C MET A 78 -3.20 6.35 19.69
N VAL A 79 -3.10 5.04 19.89
CA VAL A 79 -1.87 4.33 20.19
C VAL A 79 -1.64 3.34 19.05
N SER A 80 -0.48 3.44 18.41
CA SER A 80 -0.04 2.52 17.36
C SER A 80 1.20 1.81 17.86
N ASP A 81 1.25 0.48 17.79
CA ASP A 81 2.33 -0.31 18.41
C ASP A 81 2.68 -1.54 17.58
N PHE A 82 3.90 -2.03 17.76
CA PHE A 82 4.40 -3.26 17.15
C PHE A 82 4.68 -4.30 18.22
N LEU A 83 4.14 -5.49 18.05
CA LEU A 83 4.27 -6.60 18.99
C LEU A 83 4.93 -7.81 18.33
N VAL A 84 5.78 -8.49 19.09
CA VAL A 84 6.35 -9.79 18.75
C VAL A 84 6.00 -10.75 19.86
N ALA A 85 5.39 -11.89 19.54
CA ALA A 85 4.77 -12.79 20.52
C ALA A 85 5.68 -13.15 21.72
N HIS A 86 6.98 -13.35 21.49
CA HIS A 86 7.95 -13.72 22.51
C HIS A 86 8.80 -12.55 23.05
N TRP A 87 8.68 -11.34 22.48
CA TRP A 87 9.34 -10.13 23.01
C TRP A 87 8.37 -9.14 23.67
N GLY A 88 7.07 -9.30 23.44
CA GLY A 88 6.07 -8.27 23.73
C GLY A 88 6.25 -7.08 22.80
N ARG A 89 6.29 -5.87 23.37
CA ARG A 89 6.45 -4.62 22.60
C ARG A 89 7.81 -4.58 21.91
N LEU A 90 7.82 -4.10 20.67
CA LEU A 90 9.05 -3.88 19.92
C LEU A 90 9.78 -2.67 20.49
N ARG A 91 10.76 -2.95 21.35
CA ARG A 91 11.63 -1.98 21.99
C ARG A 91 13.03 -2.55 22.17
N LEU A 92 14.01 -1.65 22.23
CA LEU A 92 15.41 -1.93 22.51
C LEU A 92 15.96 -0.75 23.34
N ASP A 93 16.40 -1.02 24.57
CA ASP A 93 16.84 0.01 25.51
C ASP A 93 15.80 1.14 25.66
N ASP A 94 16.18 2.38 25.34
CA ASP A 94 15.31 3.56 25.38
C ASP A 94 14.47 3.75 24.10
N TRP A 95 14.67 2.93 23.06
CA TRP A 95 13.94 3.02 21.80
C TRP A 95 12.67 2.19 21.89
N GLU A 96 11.52 2.82 21.63
CA GLU A 96 10.24 2.12 21.49
C GLU A 96 9.61 2.39 20.13
N ALA A 97 9.03 1.33 19.55
CA ALA A 97 8.24 1.45 18.34
C ALA A 97 6.81 1.92 18.63
N ARG A 98 6.46 2.29 19.86
CA ARG A 98 5.11 2.76 20.20
C ARG A 98 4.96 4.22 19.82
N LEU A 99 3.85 4.54 19.15
CA LEU A 99 3.49 5.90 18.78
C LEU A 99 2.19 6.30 19.46
N PHE A 100 2.20 7.48 20.08
CA PHE A 100 1.02 8.15 20.61
C PHE A 100 0.62 9.30 19.70
N PHE A 101 -0.64 9.35 19.31
CA PHE A 101 -1.18 10.38 18.44
C PHE A 101 -2.42 11.03 19.06
N ARG A 102 -2.38 12.34 19.26
CA ARG A 102 -3.45 13.12 19.87
C ARG A 102 -4.33 13.71 18.77
N ALA A 103 -5.41 13.01 18.41
CA ALA A 103 -6.25 13.45 17.30
C ALA A 103 -7.01 14.77 17.60
N GLY A 104 -7.11 15.66 16.61
CA GLY A 104 -7.95 16.87 16.64
C GLY A 104 -7.32 18.12 16.04
N LYS A 105 -8.17 19.08 15.62
CA LYS A 105 -7.78 20.33 14.91
C LYS A 105 -6.81 21.24 15.69
N ASN A 106 -6.82 21.19 17.02
CA ASN A 106 -5.91 21.92 17.90
C ASN A 106 -4.91 20.98 18.61
N ARG A 107 -4.67 19.80 18.03
CA ARG A 107 -3.77 18.76 18.55
C ARG A 107 -2.88 18.29 17.38
N ASP A 108 -2.63 17.00 17.24
CA ASP A 108 -1.73 16.46 16.21
C ASP A 108 -2.41 16.32 14.84
N GLY A 109 -3.67 16.76 14.70
CA GLY A 109 -4.39 16.73 13.43
C GLY A 109 -4.95 15.36 13.09
N TYR A 110 -4.67 14.89 11.88
CA TYR A 110 -5.08 13.58 11.35
C TYR A 110 -3.86 12.71 11.11
N PHE A 111 -3.92 11.44 11.50
CA PHE A 111 -2.84 10.48 11.25
C PHE A 111 -2.69 10.24 9.74
N THR A 112 -1.55 10.64 9.20
CA THR A 112 -1.22 10.59 7.78
C THR A 112 -0.43 9.33 7.45
N ASN A 113 -0.45 8.92 6.18
CA ASN A 113 0.39 7.80 5.75
C ASN A 113 1.89 8.10 5.89
N ASP A 114 2.29 9.37 5.81
CA ASP A 114 3.71 9.73 5.91
C ASP A 114 4.20 9.52 7.36
N GLU A 115 3.33 9.77 8.36
CA GLU A 115 3.59 9.40 9.76
C GLU A 115 3.63 7.89 9.96
N LEU A 116 2.74 7.12 9.32
CA LEU A 116 2.80 5.66 9.34
C LEU A 116 4.12 5.13 8.75
N LEU A 117 4.59 5.68 7.63
CA LEU A 117 5.87 5.28 7.03
C LEU A 117 7.04 5.54 7.98
N ALA A 118 7.08 6.72 8.60
CA ALA A 118 8.10 7.04 9.60
C ALA A 118 8.03 6.11 10.82
N HIS A 119 6.82 5.73 11.23
CA HIS A 119 6.59 4.80 12.34
C HIS A 119 7.10 3.38 12.02
N VAL A 120 6.83 2.89 10.80
CA VAL A 120 7.35 1.60 10.30
C VAL A 120 8.87 1.63 10.17
N ASP A 121 9.46 2.73 9.66
CA ASP A 121 10.92 2.88 9.56
C ASP A 121 11.60 2.77 10.92
N ASN A 122 11.05 3.44 11.95
CA ASN A 122 11.54 3.32 13.33
C ASN A 122 11.43 1.87 13.85
N ALA A 123 10.31 1.19 13.57
CA ALA A 123 10.13 -0.21 13.94
C ALA A 123 11.16 -1.14 13.27
N ILE A 124 11.47 -0.90 11.99
CA ILE A 124 12.51 -1.63 11.26
C ILE A 124 13.89 -1.41 11.89
N ASP A 125 14.24 -0.16 12.20
CA ASP A 125 15.54 0.17 12.80
C ASP A 125 15.71 -0.51 14.18
N ILE A 126 14.65 -0.54 15.01
CA ILE A 126 14.64 -1.27 16.29
C ILE A 126 14.77 -2.79 16.07
N PHE A 127 14.02 -3.35 15.11
CA PHE A 127 14.05 -4.78 14.81
C PHE A 127 15.44 -5.23 14.32
N GLU A 128 16.03 -4.50 13.37
CA GLU A 128 17.36 -4.80 12.84
C GLU A 128 18.43 -4.72 13.94
N SER A 129 18.34 -3.72 14.81
CA SER A 129 19.27 -3.53 15.93
C SER A 129 19.15 -4.68 16.94
N LYS A 130 17.92 -5.04 17.31
CA LYS A 130 17.63 -6.11 18.28
C LYS A 130 18.04 -7.49 17.79
N THR A 131 17.99 -7.72 16.48
CA THR A 131 18.35 -8.99 15.86
C THR A 131 19.79 -9.03 15.35
N HIS A 132 20.51 -7.92 15.47
CA HIS A 132 21.81 -7.71 14.83
C HIS A 132 21.80 -8.08 13.34
N LYS A 133 20.68 -7.80 12.66
CA LYS A 133 20.44 -8.13 11.24
C LYS A 133 20.54 -9.63 10.94
N PHE A 134 20.34 -10.47 11.94
CA PHE A 134 20.44 -11.93 11.86
C PHE A 134 19.08 -12.64 11.89
N ALA A 135 18.00 -11.90 11.61
CA ALA A 135 16.67 -12.43 11.42
C ALA A 135 15.92 -11.66 10.32
N THR A 136 14.89 -12.27 9.76
CA THR A 136 13.98 -11.65 8.80
C THR A 136 12.68 -11.29 9.51
N GLY A 137 12.27 -10.03 9.46
CA GLY A 137 10.99 -9.59 10.00
C GLY A 137 9.85 -9.84 9.01
N LEU A 138 8.80 -10.54 9.45
CA LEU A 138 7.52 -10.61 8.75
C LEU A 138 6.56 -9.61 9.40
N PHE A 139 6.49 -8.41 8.85
CA PHE A 139 5.59 -7.37 9.35
C PHE A 139 4.16 -7.61 8.85
N LEU A 140 3.23 -7.72 9.79
CA LEU A 140 1.82 -8.05 9.57
C LEU A 140 0.97 -6.83 9.88
N PHE A 141 0.28 -6.34 8.87
CA PHE A 141 -0.65 -5.21 8.94
C PHE A 141 -2.06 -5.68 8.59
N ASP A 142 -3.05 -4.93 9.05
CA ASP A 142 -4.42 -5.08 8.57
C ASP A 142 -4.60 -4.46 7.16
N ASN A 143 -5.84 -4.44 6.66
CA ASN A 143 -6.18 -3.87 5.37
C ASN A 143 -6.80 -2.46 5.48
N ALA A 144 -6.47 -1.68 6.51
CA ALA A 144 -6.94 -0.31 6.64
C ALA A 144 -6.58 0.53 5.40
N PRO A 145 -7.45 1.46 4.97
CA PRO A 145 -7.17 2.30 3.79
C PRO A 145 -5.87 3.11 3.90
N SER A 146 -5.47 3.52 5.12
CA SER A 146 -4.21 4.18 5.42
C SER A 146 -2.98 3.34 5.04
N HIS A 147 -3.07 2.02 5.16
CA HIS A 147 -2.01 1.06 4.86
C HIS A 147 -1.88 0.78 3.36
N GLN A 148 -2.88 1.17 2.57
CA GLN A 148 -2.96 0.89 1.13
C GLN A 148 -2.65 2.11 0.25
N LYS A 149 -2.10 3.20 0.83
CA LYS A 149 -1.69 4.37 0.03
C LYS A 149 -0.58 3.93 -0.92
N ARG A 150 -0.80 4.21 -2.21
CA ARG A 150 0.23 4.02 -3.23
C ARG A 150 1.21 5.19 -3.21
N ALA A 151 2.40 5.00 -3.75
CA ALA A 151 3.33 6.09 -4.00
C ALA A 151 2.64 7.24 -4.76
N ALA A 152 3.09 8.47 -4.52
CA ALA A 152 2.44 9.66 -5.08
C ALA A 152 2.45 9.65 -6.63
N ASP A 153 3.48 9.07 -7.22
CA ASP A 153 3.71 8.86 -8.65
C ASP A 153 3.25 7.48 -9.13
N ALA A 154 2.57 6.67 -8.30
CA ALA A 154 2.17 5.32 -8.70
C ALA A 154 1.25 5.31 -9.93
N LEU A 155 1.40 4.28 -10.74
CA LEU A 155 0.56 4.01 -11.90
C LEU A 155 -0.93 3.92 -11.53
N SER A 156 -1.76 4.64 -12.29
CA SER A 156 -3.21 4.64 -12.15
C SER A 156 -3.89 4.80 -13.49
N ALA A 157 -4.66 3.79 -13.91
CA ALA A 157 -5.50 3.89 -15.08
C ALA A 157 -6.78 4.72 -14.86
N ARG A 158 -7.00 5.25 -13.64
CA ARG A 158 -8.19 6.06 -13.35
C ARG A 158 -8.02 7.45 -13.96
N LYS A 159 -9.09 7.94 -14.61
CA LYS A 159 -9.19 9.31 -15.16
C LYS A 159 -8.07 9.69 -16.15
N MET A 160 -7.39 8.71 -16.74
CA MET A 160 -6.43 8.98 -17.81
C MET A 160 -7.19 9.56 -19.02
N PRO A 161 -6.70 10.63 -19.66
CA PRO A 161 -7.30 11.14 -20.88
C PRO A 161 -7.01 10.18 -22.05
N LYS A 162 -7.92 10.15 -23.02
CA LYS A 162 -7.76 9.34 -24.23
C LYS A 162 -6.55 9.79 -25.05
N GLY A 163 -6.46 11.09 -25.31
CA GLY A 163 -5.40 11.71 -26.12
C GLY A 163 -4.30 12.38 -25.28
N PRO A 164 -3.28 12.91 -25.95
CA PRO A 164 -2.19 13.62 -25.30
C PRO A 164 -2.67 14.83 -24.49
N HIS A 165 -1.98 15.15 -23.41
CA HIS A 165 -2.35 16.29 -22.56
C HIS A 165 -1.12 16.94 -21.90
N ALA A 166 -1.01 18.27 -22.02
CA ALA A 166 0.16 19.03 -21.58
C ALA A 166 0.45 18.90 -20.09
N THR A 167 -0.58 19.07 -19.26
CA THR A 167 -0.46 19.24 -17.80
C THR A 167 -1.09 18.10 -17.00
N TRP A 168 -1.48 17.00 -17.65
CA TRP A 168 -2.27 15.98 -16.96
C TRP A 168 -1.42 15.14 -16.01
N THR A 169 -1.90 15.04 -14.78
CA THR A 169 -1.40 14.16 -13.73
C THR A 169 -2.62 13.51 -13.06
N ASN A 170 -2.45 12.30 -12.51
CA ASN A 170 -3.56 11.54 -11.91
C ASN A 170 -4.20 12.29 -10.73
N THR A 171 -3.37 12.94 -9.93
CA THR A 171 -3.79 13.93 -8.92
C THR A 171 -3.51 15.32 -9.47
N ALA A 172 -4.47 16.25 -9.38
CA ALA A 172 -4.26 17.63 -9.82
C ALA A 172 -3.03 18.22 -9.12
N ASN A 173 -2.09 18.78 -9.90
CA ASN A 173 -0.80 19.29 -9.43
C ASN A 173 0.09 18.27 -8.69
N GLY A 174 -0.20 16.97 -8.82
CA GLY A 174 0.63 15.89 -8.30
C GLY A 174 1.83 15.59 -9.20
N PRO A 175 2.70 14.64 -8.79
CA PRO A 175 3.81 14.21 -9.64
C PRO A 175 3.31 13.49 -10.89
N LYS A 176 4.15 13.48 -11.92
CA LYS A 176 3.96 12.61 -13.09
C LYS A 176 4.01 11.16 -12.64
N MET A 177 3.16 10.31 -13.22
CA MET A 177 3.23 8.88 -12.91
C MET A 177 4.57 8.30 -13.32
N CYS A 178 5.07 7.36 -12.52
CA CYS A 178 6.27 6.60 -12.81
C CYS A 178 6.10 5.78 -14.10
N PRO A 179 7.21 5.41 -14.77
CA PRO A 179 7.13 4.60 -15.98
C PRO A 179 6.50 3.22 -15.72
N GLY A 180 5.77 2.72 -16.72
CA GLY A 180 5.31 1.34 -16.73
C GLY A 180 6.41 0.35 -17.11
N ARG A 181 6.11 -0.95 -16.98
CA ARG A 181 6.89 -2.03 -17.58
C ARG A 181 6.11 -2.74 -18.66
N MET A 182 6.82 -3.12 -19.71
CA MET A 182 6.36 -3.95 -20.83
C MET A 182 6.55 -5.44 -20.49
N ALA A 183 5.98 -6.33 -21.31
CA ALA A 183 6.07 -7.78 -21.10
C ALA A 183 7.50 -8.32 -21.23
N ASP A 184 8.34 -7.68 -22.05
CA ASP A 184 9.76 -7.98 -22.21
C ASP A 184 10.65 -7.36 -21.11
N GLY A 185 10.04 -6.71 -20.10
CA GLY A 185 10.73 -6.02 -19.02
C GLY A 185 11.18 -4.60 -19.34
N SER A 186 11.07 -4.14 -20.60
CA SER A 186 11.44 -2.80 -21.01
C SER A 186 10.54 -1.72 -20.38
N VAL A 187 11.08 -0.51 -20.26
CA VAL A 187 10.39 0.61 -19.62
C VAL A 187 9.42 1.26 -20.60
N GLN A 188 8.16 1.41 -20.19
CA GLN A 188 7.17 2.18 -20.93
C GLN A 188 7.03 3.59 -20.34
N GLN A 189 7.54 4.58 -21.05
CA GLN A 189 7.33 5.98 -20.71
C GLN A 189 5.87 6.40 -20.99
N LEU A 190 5.21 6.99 -19.99
CA LEU A 190 3.82 7.47 -20.11
C LEU A 190 3.73 8.94 -20.53
N TYR A 191 4.85 9.64 -20.47
CA TYR A 191 5.00 11.03 -20.88
C TYR A 191 6.01 11.11 -22.02
N TRP A 192 5.82 12.06 -22.92
CA TRP A 192 6.80 12.36 -23.96
C TRP A 192 8.06 12.98 -23.33
N PRO A 193 9.25 12.75 -23.91
CA PRO A 193 10.47 13.36 -23.42
C PRO A 193 10.42 14.89 -23.57
N ALA A 194 11.25 15.59 -22.79
CA ALA A 194 11.32 17.06 -22.84
C ALA A 194 11.74 17.59 -24.22
N GLY A 195 12.48 16.82 -25.01
CA GLY A 195 12.88 17.17 -26.38
C GLY A 195 11.89 16.75 -27.48
N HIS A 196 10.67 16.33 -27.15
CA HIS A 196 9.70 15.91 -28.18
C HIS A 196 9.30 17.11 -29.06
N PRO A 197 9.31 16.99 -30.40
CA PRO A 197 9.20 18.13 -31.32
C PRO A 197 7.89 18.92 -31.21
N THR A 198 6.79 18.25 -30.85
CA THR A 198 5.45 18.86 -30.82
C THR A 198 4.76 18.81 -29.46
N MET A 199 5.24 17.97 -28.53
CA MET A 199 4.52 17.63 -27.29
C MET A 199 5.51 17.39 -26.13
N PRO A 200 6.45 18.31 -25.87
CA PRO A 200 7.49 18.11 -24.88
C PRO A 200 6.92 17.91 -23.48
N GLY A 201 7.18 16.76 -22.87
CA GLY A 201 6.74 16.48 -21.49
C GLY A 201 5.25 16.15 -21.31
N TRP A 202 4.44 16.17 -22.38
CA TRP A 202 3.01 15.89 -22.31
C TRP A 202 2.74 14.44 -21.91
N PHE A 203 1.64 14.19 -21.21
CA PHE A 203 1.11 12.84 -21.07
C PHE A 203 0.70 12.32 -22.45
N LYS A 204 1.03 11.06 -22.77
CA LYS A 204 0.79 10.47 -24.10
C LYS A 204 -0.69 10.23 -24.42
N GLY A 205 -1.50 9.97 -23.40
CA GLY A 205 -2.89 9.51 -23.58
C GLY A 205 -3.00 7.98 -23.65
N MET A 206 -4.13 7.45 -23.21
CA MET A 206 -4.38 6.00 -23.17
C MET A 206 -4.27 5.34 -24.54
N GLU A 207 -4.72 6.01 -25.60
CA GLU A 207 -4.69 5.44 -26.95
C GLU A 207 -3.25 5.16 -27.40
N GLN A 208 -2.36 6.13 -27.26
CA GLN A 208 -0.95 5.97 -27.62
C GLN A 208 -0.28 4.89 -26.75
N ILE A 209 -0.54 4.89 -25.44
CA ILE A 209 -0.02 3.89 -24.50
C ILE A 209 -0.47 2.47 -24.87
N LEU A 210 -1.72 2.30 -25.31
CA LEU A 210 -2.26 1.02 -25.76
C LEU A 210 -1.73 0.59 -27.12
N ARG A 211 -1.48 1.54 -28.04
CA ARG A 211 -0.83 1.27 -29.34
C ARG A 211 0.58 0.75 -29.14
N GLU A 212 1.36 1.40 -28.28
CA GLU A 212 2.72 0.95 -27.90
C GLU A 212 2.71 -0.46 -27.30
N ARG A 213 1.64 -0.85 -26.61
CA ARG A 213 1.45 -2.21 -26.06
C ARG A 213 0.90 -3.23 -27.07
N GLY A 214 0.51 -2.82 -28.28
CA GLY A 214 -0.19 -3.70 -29.23
C GLY A 214 -1.61 -4.10 -28.79
N LEU A 215 -2.23 -3.35 -27.88
CA LEU A 215 -3.54 -3.66 -27.29
C LEU A 215 -4.67 -2.79 -27.84
N TYR A 216 -4.35 -1.76 -28.63
CA TYR A 216 -5.34 -0.83 -29.15
C TYR A 216 -6.18 -1.44 -30.28
N ARG A 217 -7.50 -1.21 -30.26
CA ARG A 217 -8.45 -1.59 -31.30
C ARG A 217 -9.40 -0.44 -31.62
N ASN A 218 -9.78 -0.30 -32.89
CA ASN A 218 -10.76 0.70 -33.31
C ASN A 218 -12.12 0.43 -32.65
N GLY A 219 -12.83 1.49 -32.25
CA GLY A 219 -14.13 1.37 -31.57
C GLY A 219 -14.06 1.06 -30.07
N MET A 220 -12.87 1.04 -29.45
CA MET A 220 -12.74 0.91 -28.00
C MET A 220 -13.28 2.14 -27.27
N ASN A 221 -14.12 1.91 -26.26
CA ASN A 221 -14.57 2.95 -25.34
C ASN A 221 -13.42 3.35 -24.41
N ALA A 222 -13.20 4.66 -24.23
CA ALA A 222 -12.18 5.17 -23.30
C ALA A 222 -12.47 4.76 -21.84
N GLN A 223 -13.74 4.64 -21.48
CA GLN A 223 -14.17 4.13 -20.18
C GLN A 223 -15.47 3.33 -20.36
N CYS A 224 -15.55 2.16 -19.73
CA CYS A 224 -16.79 1.39 -19.67
C CYS A 224 -17.82 2.09 -18.77
N PRO A 225 -19.11 2.13 -19.17
CA PRO A 225 -20.19 2.61 -18.31
C PRO A 225 -20.20 1.88 -16.96
N GLY A 226 -20.30 2.65 -15.86
CA GLY A 226 -20.36 2.08 -14.52
C GLY A 226 -19.08 1.34 -14.13
N PHE A 227 -17.93 2.04 -14.16
CA PHE A 227 -16.61 1.55 -13.76
C PHE A 227 -16.55 1.10 -12.27
N LYS A 228 -17.27 0.01 -11.93
CA LYS A 228 -17.34 -0.66 -10.62
C LYS A 228 -16.45 -1.91 -10.60
N TYR A 229 -15.35 -1.89 -11.35
CA TYR A 229 -14.58 -3.08 -11.70
C TYR A 229 -13.28 -3.25 -10.94
N ALA A 230 -13.05 -2.63 -9.78
CA ALA A 230 -11.80 -2.85 -9.03
C ALA A 230 -11.55 -4.35 -8.75
N ASN A 231 -12.57 -5.07 -8.25
CA ASN A 231 -12.44 -6.51 -7.97
C ASN A 231 -12.34 -7.36 -9.25
N ARG A 232 -13.02 -6.96 -10.33
CA ARG A 232 -12.95 -7.67 -11.61
C ARG A 232 -11.58 -7.45 -12.26
N ALA A 233 -11.10 -6.22 -12.32
CA ALA A 233 -9.78 -5.86 -12.85
C ALA A 233 -8.66 -6.53 -12.05
N ALA A 234 -8.75 -6.56 -10.71
CA ALA A 234 -7.79 -7.27 -9.87
C ALA A 234 -7.72 -8.77 -10.20
N ARG A 235 -8.87 -9.43 -10.39
CA ARG A 235 -8.90 -10.83 -10.87
C ARG A 235 -8.29 -10.99 -12.25
N PHE A 236 -8.57 -10.08 -13.17
CA PHE A 236 -7.99 -10.13 -14.53
C PHE A 236 -6.48 -10.05 -14.45
N ILE A 237 -5.95 -9.09 -13.68
CA ILE A 237 -4.51 -8.92 -13.47
C ILE A 237 -3.91 -10.20 -12.85
N SER A 238 -4.52 -10.72 -11.78
CA SER A 238 -4.09 -11.97 -11.12
C SER A 238 -4.15 -13.20 -12.03
N ALA A 239 -5.17 -13.30 -12.87
CA ALA A 239 -5.35 -14.40 -13.82
C ALA A 239 -4.31 -14.33 -14.95
N TYR A 240 -4.07 -13.15 -15.52
CA TYR A 240 -3.01 -12.95 -16.51
C TYR A 240 -1.62 -13.19 -15.92
N SER A 241 -1.36 -12.76 -14.69
CA SER A 241 -0.07 -13.03 -14.03
C SER A 241 0.16 -14.52 -13.78
N GLY A 242 -0.90 -15.31 -13.58
CA GLY A 242 -0.82 -16.77 -13.53
C GLY A 242 -0.84 -17.46 -14.90
N GLY A 243 -0.76 -16.69 -15.99
CA GLY A 243 -0.62 -17.20 -17.35
C GLY A 243 -1.91 -17.75 -17.95
N LEU A 244 -3.08 -17.23 -17.56
CA LEU A 244 -4.34 -17.50 -18.26
C LEU A 244 -4.48 -16.61 -19.50
N ASN A 245 -5.00 -17.16 -20.59
CA ASN A 245 -5.33 -16.41 -21.80
C ASN A 245 -6.77 -15.85 -21.76
N GLY A 246 -7.15 -15.03 -22.73
CA GLY A 246 -8.45 -14.34 -22.75
C GLY A 246 -9.68 -15.26 -22.74
N GLU A 247 -9.61 -16.44 -23.37
CA GLU A 247 -10.71 -17.42 -23.38
C GLU A 247 -10.91 -18.06 -22.01
N GLU A 248 -9.80 -18.51 -21.40
CA GLU A 248 -9.80 -19.12 -20.07
C GLU A 248 -10.28 -18.12 -19.00
N LEU A 249 -9.92 -16.86 -19.18
CA LEU A 249 -10.28 -15.79 -18.28
C LEU A 249 -11.78 -15.46 -18.32
N ALA A 250 -12.41 -15.57 -19.50
CA ALA A 250 -13.86 -15.41 -19.66
C ALA A 250 -14.65 -16.52 -18.93
N TYR A 251 -14.09 -17.73 -18.84
CA TYR A 251 -14.63 -18.82 -18.03
C TYR A 251 -14.47 -18.54 -16.53
N VAL A 252 -13.25 -18.23 -16.11
CA VAL A 252 -12.89 -17.92 -14.71
C VAL A 252 -13.72 -16.79 -14.14
N GLN A 253 -13.95 -15.74 -14.92
CA GLN A 253 -14.74 -14.60 -14.49
C GLN A 253 -16.20 -14.98 -14.18
N ARG A 254 -16.76 -15.96 -14.90
CA ARG A 254 -18.12 -16.45 -14.66
C ARG A 254 -18.16 -17.34 -13.42
N ARG A 255 -17.16 -18.19 -13.22
CA ARG A 255 -17.09 -19.17 -12.13
C ARG A 255 -16.70 -18.54 -10.78
N TYR A 256 -15.73 -17.64 -10.75
CA TYR A 256 -15.12 -17.12 -9.52
C TYR A 256 -15.46 -15.65 -9.26
N LYS A 257 -16.73 -15.27 -9.39
CA LYS A 257 -17.21 -13.87 -9.28
C LYS A 257 -16.96 -13.20 -7.91
N GLY A 258 -16.79 -13.97 -6.84
CA GLY A 258 -16.51 -13.46 -5.48
C GLY A 258 -15.03 -13.25 -5.15
N HIS A 259 -14.12 -13.84 -5.93
CA HIS A 259 -12.68 -13.80 -5.62
C HIS A 259 -12.04 -12.51 -6.15
N ARG A 260 -10.98 -12.01 -5.50
CA ARG A 260 -10.16 -10.88 -5.99
C ARG A 260 -8.84 -11.34 -6.59
N MET A 261 -8.25 -12.40 -6.02
CA MET A 261 -7.09 -13.12 -6.56
C MET A 261 -7.46 -14.58 -6.73
N LEU A 262 -6.83 -15.24 -7.70
CA LEU A 262 -6.99 -16.66 -7.95
C LEU A 262 -5.73 -17.36 -7.48
N PRO A 263 -5.80 -18.19 -6.42
CA PRO A 263 -4.69 -19.04 -6.04
C PRO A 263 -4.23 -19.94 -7.19
N GLN A 264 -2.94 -20.29 -7.21
CA GLN A 264 -2.35 -21.05 -8.32
C GLN A 264 -3.08 -22.36 -8.60
N PHE A 265 -3.49 -23.09 -7.56
CA PHE A 265 -4.23 -24.35 -7.73
C PHE A 265 -5.56 -24.18 -8.50
N MET A 266 -6.24 -23.03 -8.37
CA MET A 266 -7.47 -22.76 -9.13
C MET A 266 -7.16 -22.48 -10.60
N ILE A 267 -6.02 -21.84 -10.87
CA ILE A 267 -5.54 -21.55 -12.22
C ILE A 267 -5.19 -22.86 -12.93
N ASP A 268 -4.47 -23.75 -12.24
CA ASP A 268 -4.09 -25.07 -12.76
C ASP A 268 -5.33 -25.92 -13.06
N GLN A 269 -6.33 -25.89 -12.16
CA GLN A 269 -7.61 -26.58 -12.39
C GLN A 269 -8.35 -26.05 -13.61
N VAL A 270 -8.35 -24.73 -13.83
CA VAL A 270 -8.98 -24.11 -15.01
C VAL A 270 -8.29 -24.57 -16.28
N LYS A 271 -6.96 -24.53 -16.32
CA LYS A 271 -6.17 -24.99 -17.48
C LYS A 271 -6.45 -26.45 -17.81
N ALA A 272 -6.46 -27.32 -16.80
CA ALA A 272 -6.81 -28.72 -16.97
C ALA A 272 -8.25 -28.90 -17.51
N SER A 273 -9.23 -28.18 -16.94
CA SER A 273 -10.63 -28.29 -17.36
C SER A 273 -10.90 -27.83 -18.79
N ILE A 274 -10.17 -26.83 -19.28
CA ILE A 274 -10.32 -26.30 -20.64
C ILE A 274 -9.57 -27.16 -21.67
N ALA A 275 -8.45 -27.77 -21.27
CA ALA A 275 -7.72 -28.73 -22.10
C ALA A 275 -8.54 -29.97 -22.46
N HIS A 276 -9.56 -30.33 -21.67
CA HIS A 276 -10.48 -31.44 -21.96
C HIS A 276 -11.69 -31.06 -22.83
N ILE A 277 -11.88 -29.76 -23.12
CA ILE A 277 -13.02 -29.24 -23.90
C ILE A 277 -12.60 -28.88 -25.34
N LYS A 278 -11.29 -28.74 -25.59
CA LYS A 278 -10.71 -28.60 -26.93
C LYS A 278 -10.32 -29.97 -27.48
#